data_AF-A0AAW5VBB3-F1
#
_entry.id   AF-A0AAW5VBB3-F1
#
_cell.length_a   1.000
_cell.length_b   1.000
_cell.length_c   1.000
_cell.angle_alpha   90.00
_cell.angle_beta   90.00
_cell.angle_gamma   90.00
#
_symmetry.space_group_name_H-M   'P 1'
#
loop_
_entity.id
_entity.type
_entity.pdbx_description
1 polymer ?
#
loop_
_entity_poly.entity_id
_entity_poly.type
_entity_poly.pdbx_seq_one_letter_code
_entity_poly.pdbx_strand_id
1 'polypeptide(L)'
;MKPFPKKITFFLIDGDASGRISAELSNWNGITYKIPRTLIKQSVNREDLYSTGVYFLFGKNPENEEKDLVYIGEAESILDRLKQHLGTKEFWIEAVCVFSKNLNKAHVKYLEKRLFDLAKEANRYELENATIPAKTSISEADQAEMEEFLENVKLTVHTLGFKLFERIDKRQTQSIPSQSQDYAISTKGIKATGFLTSEGFVVKQGSQALSELAPSMEKWAKGYLRLREKLIIDGILKKEGENYIFTSDQLFSSPSAGAVIVMGRNANGMTEWKDENGKSLAENEAIE
;
A
#
# COMPACT_ATOMS: atom_id res chain seq x y z
N MET A 1 9.98 11.82 19.69
CA MET A 1 9.08 12.97 19.92
C MET A 1 7.69 12.44 20.23
N LYS A 2 6.95 13.00 21.19
CA LYS A 2 5.57 12.59 21.48
C LYS A 2 4.66 13.04 20.33
N PRO A 3 3.81 12.18 19.74
CA PRO A 3 2.91 12.60 18.68
C PRO A 3 1.90 13.62 19.20
N PHE A 4 1.68 14.69 18.43
CA PHE A 4 0.67 15.70 18.73
C PHE A 4 -0.63 15.37 17.97
N PRO A 5 -1.81 15.51 18.59
CA PRO A 5 -3.08 15.39 17.87
C PRO A 5 -3.17 16.38 16.70
N LYS A 6 -3.72 15.93 15.58
CA LYS A 6 -3.91 16.73 14.36
C LYS A 6 -5.40 16.78 14.00
N LYS A 7 -5.91 17.94 13.61
CA LYS A 7 -7.26 18.10 13.04
C LYS A 7 -7.15 18.10 11.51
N ILE A 8 -7.86 17.19 10.87
CA ILE A 8 -8.03 17.13 9.41
C ILE A 8 -9.48 17.43 9.10
N THR A 9 -9.73 18.33 8.15
CA THR A 9 -11.07 18.62 7.64
C THR A 9 -11.20 18.03 6.25
N PHE A 10 -12.18 17.14 6.08
CA PHE A 10 -12.56 16.64 4.76
C PHE A 10 -13.76 17.41 4.25
N PHE A 11 -13.68 17.84 3.00
CA PHE A 11 -14.80 18.44 2.28
C PHE A 11 -15.12 17.56 1.07
N LEU A 12 -16.30 16.93 1.12
CA LEU A 12 -16.82 16.07 0.07
C LEU A 12 -17.43 16.99 -1.00
N ILE A 13 -16.65 17.29 -2.04
CA ILE A 13 -16.99 18.29 -3.06
C ILE A 13 -18.30 17.92 -3.78
N ASP A 14 -18.52 16.63 -3.98
CA ASP A 14 -19.70 16.08 -4.66
C ASP A 14 -20.79 15.59 -3.69
N GLY A 15 -20.60 15.75 -2.37
CA GLY A 15 -21.49 15.20 -1.34
C GLY A 15 -21.45 13.67 -1.21
N ASP A 16 -20.53 13.01 -1.90
CA ASP A 16 -20.34 11.56 -1.93
C ASP A 16 -18.89 11.18 -1.61
N ALA A 17 -18.70 10.13 -0.82
CA ALA A 17 -17.39 9.62 -0.43
C ALA A 17 -16.64 8.94 -1.59
N SER A 18 -17.35 8.53 -2.64
CA SER A 18 -16.75 8.00 -3.87
C SER A 18 -16.37 9.10 -4.86
N GLY A 19 -16.79 10.35 -4.62
CA GLY A 19 -16.53 11.51 -5.45
C GLY A 19 -15.19 12.19 -5.15
N ARG A 20 -15.12 13.49 -5.50
CA ARG A 20 -13.96 14.34 -5.21
C ARG A 20 -13.97 14.77 -3.75
N ILE A 21 -12.81 14.67 -3.12
CA ILE A 21 -12.63 15.04 -1.71
C ILE A 21 -11.44 15.98 -1.61
N SER A 22 -11.58 17.07 -0.87
CA SER A 22 -10.42 17.84 -0.39
C SER A 22 -10.18 17.56 1.10
N ALA A 23 -8.91 17.56 1.49
CA ALA A 23 -8.44 17.36 2.85
C ALA A 23 -7.44 18.45 3.21
N GLU A 24 -7.66 19.09 4.36
CA GLU A 24 -6.84 20.18 4.87
C GLU A 24 -6.48 19.93 6.33
N LEU A 25 -5.21 20.16 6.67
CA LEU A 25 -4.71 20.09 8.05
C LEU A 25 -4.79 21.48 8.71
N SER A 26 -5.19 21.52 9.98
CA SER A 26 -5.14 22.75 10.76
C SER A 26 -3.69 23.28 10.84
N ASN A 27 -3.53 24.58 10.64
CA ASN A 27 -2.23 25.29 10.66
C ASN A 27 -1.22 24.83 9.60
N TRP A 28 -1.69 24.25 8.49
CA TRP A 28 -0.89 23.92 7.33
C TRP A 28 -1.49 24.58 6.09
N ASN A 29 -0.65 25.10 5.20
CA ASN A 29 -1.07 25.79 3.98
C ASN A 29 -1.21 24.85 2.76
N GLY A 30 -0.96 23.56 2.96
CA GLY A 30 -1.15 22.55 1.94
C GLY A 30 -2.60 22.09 1.87
N ILE A 31 -3.02 21.76 0.65
CA ILE A 31 -4.33 21.22 0.36
C ILE A 31 -4.11 19.90 -0.38
N THR A 32 -4.81 18.85 0.05
CA THR A 32 -4.77 17.55 -0.61
C THR A 32 -6.11 17.24 -1.25
N TYR A 33 -6.13 16.88 -2.53
CA TYR A 33 -7.33 16.44 -3.22
C TYR A 33 -7.24 14.95 -3.55
N LYS A 34 -8.33 14.21 -3.38
CA LYS A 34 -8.58 12.91 -4.00
C LYS A 34 -9.59 13.12 -5.14
N ILE A 35 -9.23 12.67 -6.34
CA ILE A 35 -10.07 12.83 -7.53
C ILE A 35 -10.15 11.48 -8.27
N PRO A 36 -11.35 10.89 -8.40
CA PRO A 36 -11.56 9.78 -9.31
C PRO A 36 -11.21 10.17 -10.75
N ARG A 37 -10.57 9.26 -11.50
CA ARG A 37 -10.15 9.49 -12.90
C ARG A 37 -11.29 10.05 -13.76
N THR A 38 -12.49 9.52 -13.57
CA THR A 38 -13.71 9.91 -14.30
C THR A 38 -14.13 11.37 -14.06
N LEU A 39 -13.72 11.97 -12.94
CA LEU A 39 -14.08 13.32 -12.51
C LEU A 39 -13.01 14.38 -12.79
N ILE A 40 -11.89 14.01 -13.42
CA ILE A 40 -10.80 14.95 -13.75
C ILE A 40 -11.30 16.07 -14.68
N LYS A 41 -12.08 15.73 -15.70
CA LYS A 41 -12.64 16.73 -16.64
C LYS A 41 -13.59 17.71 -15.95
N GLN A 42 -14.28 17.28 -14.90
CA GLN A 42 -15.20 18.12 -14.12
C GLN A 42 -14.48 18.97 -13.08
N SER A 43 -13.17 18.76 -12.88
CA SER A 43 -12.36 19.47 -11.88
C SER A 43 -11.69 20.73 -12.44
N VAL A 44 -12.01 21.12 -13.67
CA VAL A 44 -11.50 22.35 -14.33
C VAL A 44 -11.90 23.64 -13.62
N ASN A 45 -12.95 23.60 -12.81
CA ASN A 45 -13.43 24.74 -12.03
C ASN A 45 -12.73 24.89 -10.66
N ARG A 46 -11.72 24.05 -10.37
CA ARG A 46 -10.96 24.09 -9.11
C ARG A 46 -9.63 24.80 -9.34
N GLU A 47 -9.58 26.08 -8.99
CA GLU A 47 -8.40 26.92 -9.20
C GLU A 47 -7.14 26.36 -8.56
N ASP A 48 -7.25 25.73 -7.38
CA ASP A 48 -6.08 25.18 -6.69
C ASP A 48 -5.35 24.11 -7.51
N LEU A 49 -6.04 23.37 -8.39
CA LEU A 49 -5.42 22.33 -9.23
C LEU A 49 -4.52 22.88 -10.32
N TYR A 50 -4.53 24.18 -10.57
CA TYR A 50 -3.59 24.84 -11.47
C TYR A 50 -2.29 25.24 -10.76
N SER A 51 -2.17 24.95 -9.46
CA SER A 51 -0.97 25.27 -8.66
C SER A 51 0.14 24.24 -8.85
N THR A 52 1.36 24.67 -8.50
CA THR A 52 2.52 23.81 -8.36
C THR A 52 2.34 22.81 -7.23
N GLY A 53 2.62 21.54 -7.50
CA GLY A 53 2.48 20.48 -6.49
C GLY A 53 3.04 19.13 -6.91
N VAL A 54 2.71 18.13 -6.11
CA VAL A 54 2.99 16.71 -6.37
C VAL A 54 1.68 15.94 -6.49
N TYR A 55 1.70 14.83 -7.20
CA TYR A 55 0.54 13.96 -7.36
C TYR A 55 0.92 12.48 -7.41
N PHE A 56 -0.07 11.66 -7.11
CA PHE A 56 -0.02 10.21 -7.08
C PHE A 56 -1.15 9.69 -7.96
N LEU A 57 -0.86 8.74 -8.84
CA LEU A 57 -1.86 8.03 -9.63
C LEU A 57 -1.93 6.59 -9.13
N PHE A 58 -3.06 6.19 -8.54
CA PHE A 58 -3.25 4.88 -7.95
C PHE A 58 -4.11 3.99 -8.85
N GLY A 59 -3.73 2.72 -8.96
CA GLY A 59 -4.47 1.71 -9.71
C GLY A 59 -4.28 0.31 -9.16
N LYS A 60 -5.12 -0.63 -9.58
CA LYS A 60 -4.95 -2.05 -9.24
C LYS A 60 -3.86 -2.67 -10.11
N ASN A 61 -3.04 -3.54 -9.54
CA ASN A 61 -2.07 -4.31 -10.31
C ASN A 61 -2.70 -5.62 -10.79
N PRO A 62 -2.93 -5.81 -12.10
CA PRO A 62 -3.54 -7.03 -12.61
C PRO A 62 -2.59 -8.24 -12.53
N GLU A 63 -1.28 -8.01 -12.38
CA GLU A 63 -0.28 -9.07 -12.29
C GLU A 63 0.10 -9.45 -10.85
N ASN A 64 -0.28 -8.63 -9.87
CA ASN A 64 0.12 -8.78 -8.48
C ASN A 64 -1.00 -8.34 -7.51
N GLU A 65 -1.71 -9.31 -6.93
CA GLU A 65 -2.80 -9.03 -5.99
C GLU A 65 -2.31 -8.46 -4.64
N GLU A 66 -1.02 -8.53 -4.32
CA GLU A 66 -0.51 -7.99 -3.05
C GLU A 66 -0.18 -6.50 -3.08
N LYS A 67 0.06 -5.95 -4.26
CA LYS A 67 0.52 -4.57 -4.42
C LYS A 67 -0.22 -3.87 -5.52
N ASP A 68 -0.99 -2.87 -5.14
CA ASP A 68 -1.52 -1.89 -6.08
C ASP A 68 -0.38 -1.10 -6.76
N LEU A 69 -0.69 -0.52 -7.91
CA LEU A 69 0.23 0.32 -8.69
C LEU A 69 0.16 1.76 -8.22
N VAL A 70 1.31 2.45 -8.24
CA VAL A 70 1.38 3.89 -8.03
C VAL A 70 2.38 4.54 -8.97
N TYR A 71 2.00 5.68 -9.54
CA TYR A 71 2.92 6.61 -10.20
C TYR A 71 3.00 7.90 -9.38
N ILE A 72 4.22 8.40 -9.15
CA ILE A 72 4.47 9.63 -8.39
C ILE A 72 5.01 10.68 -9.36
N GLY A 73 4.47 11.88 -9.34
CA GLY A 73 4.90 12.96 -10.23
C GLY A 73 4.83 14.34 -9.60
N GLU A 74 5.56 15.29 -10.20
CA GLU A 74 5.41 16.72 -9.97
C GLU A 74 4.83 17.46 -11.18
N ALA A 75 4.22 18.62 -10.93
CA ALA A 75 3.89 19.58 -11.97
C ALA A 75 3.79 21.01 -11.43
N GLU A 76 4.06 21.99 -12.29
CA GLU A 76 3.74 23.41 -12.07
C GLU A 76 2.24 23.70 -12.26
N SER A 77 1.53 22.84 -13.01
CA SER A 77 0.07 22.80 -13.12
C SER A 77 -0.40 21.35 -13.05
N ILE A 78 -0.97 20.97 -11.91
CA ILE A 78 -1.40 19.59 -11.66
C ILE A 78 -2.50 19.17 -12.63
N LEU A 79 -3.51 20.00 -12.84
CA LEU A 79 -4.64 19.64 -13.69
C LEU A 79 -4.21 19.35 -15.12
N ASP A 80 -3.34 20.19 -15.69
CA ASP A 80 -2.86 20.00 -17.05
C ASP A 80 -2.04 18.71 -17.17
N ARG A 81 -1.24 18.41 -16.15
CA ARG A 81 -0.49 17.15 -16.09
C ARG A 81 -1.42 15.93 -15.98
N LEU A 82 -2.46 15.99 -15.15
CA LEU A 82 -3.45 14.92 -15.03
C LEU A 82 -4.21 14.70 -16.35
N LYS A 83 -4.57 15.78 -17.07
CA LYS A 83 -5.19 15.68 -18.40
C LYS A 83 -4.28 14.96 -19.41
N GLN A 84 -2.97 15.22 -19.38
CA GLN A 84 -2.01 14.49 -20.22
C GLN A 84 -1.98 12.99 -19.86
N HIS A 85 -2.06 12.65 -18.57
CA HIS A 85 -2.08 11.26 -18.11
C HIS A 85 -3.35 10.50 -18.50
N LEU A 86 -4.49 11.19 -18.70
CA LEU A 86 -5.72 10.54 -19.17
C LEU A 86 -5.55 9.79 -20.49
N GLY A 87 -4.67 10.28 -21.38
CA GLY A 87 -4.39 9.66 -22.69
C GLY A 87 -3.08 8.87 -22.77
N THR A 88 -2.25 8.88 -21.72
CA THR A 88 -0.92 8.25 -21.75
C THR A 88 -0.71 7.16 -20.70
N LYS A 89 -1.57 7.08 -19.67
CA LYS A 89 -1.54 6.07 -18.61
C LYS A 89 -2.94 5.56 -18.32
N GLU A 90 -3.18 4.27 -18.57
CA GLU A 90 -4.49 3.66 -18.40
C GLU A 90 -4.70 3.00 -17.03
N PHE A 91 -3.64 2.59 -16.35
CA PHE A 91 -3.72 1.75 -15.14
C PHE A 91 -4.46 2.40 -13.94
N TRP A 92 -4.43 3.74 -13.84
CA TRP A 92 -4.85 4.45 -12.64
C TRP A 92 -6.33 4.82 -12.66
N ILE A 93 -6.98 4.74 -11.51
CA ILE A 93 -8.41 5.00 -11.29
C ILE A 93 -8.66 6.18 -10.34
N GLU A 94 -7.69 6.49 -9.48
CA GLU A 94 -7.76 7.61 -8.53
C GLU A 94 -6.46 8.41 -8.58
N ALA A 95 -6.58 9.74 -8.53
CA ALA A 95 -5.46 10.64 -8.35
C ALA A 95 -5.52 11.28 -6.96
N VAL A 96 -4.40 11.33 -6.26
CA VAL A 96 -4.23 12.18 -5.07
C VAL A 96 -3.24 13.29 -5.40
N CYS A 97 -3.61 14.53 -5.13
CA CYS A 97 -2.81 15.70 -5.48
C CYS A 97 -2.56 16.51 -4.22
N VAL A 98 -1.33 16.98 -4.02
CA VAL A 98 -0.99 17.89 -2.93
C VAL A 98 -0.31 19.12 -3.49
N PHE A 99 -0.85 20.28 -3.17
CA PHE A 99 -0.36 21.57 -3.63
C PHE A 99 -0.42 22.59 -2.49
N SER A 100 0.41 23.63 -2.61
CA SER A 100 0.45 24.77 -1.70
C SER A 100 0.93 25.99 -2.45
N LYS A 101 0.48 27.18 -2.01
CA LYS A 101 0.87 28.46 -2.59
C LYS A 101 2.37 28.76 -2.45
N ASN A 102 3.06 28.07 -1.53
CA ASN A 102 4.49 28.28 -1.26
C ASN A 102 5.41 27.30 -2.02
N LEU A 103 4.87 26.41 -2.86
CA LEU A 103 5.67 25.48 -3.63
C LEU A 103 6.14 26.10 -4.95
N ASN A 104 7.42 25.96 -5.23
CA ASN A 104 8.04 26.26 -6.51
C ASN A 104 8.56 24.98 -7.18
N LYS A 105 9.10 25.11 -8.40
CA LYS A 105 9.63 23.98 -9.18
C LYS A 105 10.72 23.19 -8.46
N ALA A 106 11.63 23.86 -7.75
CA ALA A 106 12.71 23.19 -7.03
C ALA A 106 12.16 22.39 -5.83
N HIS A 107 11.17 22.95 -5.13
CA HIS A 107 10.46 22.31 -4.02
C HIS A 107 9.77 21.02 -4.47
N VAL A 108 8.97 21.07 -5.55
CA VAL A 108 8.22 19.88 -5.99
C VAL A 108 9.11 18.79 -6.56
N LYS A 109 10.24 19.13 -7.19
CA LYS A 109 11.24 18.13 -7.60
C LYS A 109 11.93 17.48 -6.41
N TYR A 110 12.23 18.25 -5.36
CA TYR A 110 12.76 17.70 -4.12
C TYR A 110 11.74 16.75 -3.48
N LEU A 111 10.48 17.18 -3.35
CA LEU A 111 9.39 16.37 -2.81
C LEU A 111 9.15 15.11 -3.63
N GLU A 112 9.05 15.19 -4.97
CA GLU A 112 8.85 14.04 -5.85
C GLU A 112 9.93 12.97 -5.60
N LYS A 113 11.19 13.37 -5.55
CA LYS A 113 12.30 12.45 -5.25
C LYS A 113 12.17 11.83 -3.86
N ARG A 114 11.91 12.64 -2.83
CA ARG A 114 11.77 12.14 -1.45
C ARG A 114 10.59 11.19 -1.29
N LEU A 115 9.44 11.54 -1.87
CA LEU A 115 8.22 10.70 -1.88
C LEU A 115 8.46 9.40 -2.66
N PHE A 116 9.16 9.45 -3.79
CA PHE A 116 9.57 8.25 -4.52
C PHE A 116 10.45 7.33 -3.69
N ASP A 117 11.47 7.87 -3.02
CA ASP A 117 12.37 7.08 -2.18
C ASP A 117 11.64 6.46 -0.98
N LEU A 118 10.74 7.21 -0.34
CA LEU A 118 9.93 6.71 0.77
C LEU A 118 8.94 5.63 0.33
N ALA A 119 8.27 5.81 -0.81
CA ALA A 119 7.37 4.80 -1.36
C ALA A 119 8.13 3.51 -1.73
N LYS A 120 9.31 3.66 -2.34
CA LYS A 120 10.20 2.53 -2.66
C LYS A 120 10.67 1.80 -1.41
N GLU A 121 11.02 2.54 -0.35
CA GLU A 121 11.45 1.98 0.92
C GLU A 121 10.30 1.28 1.67
N ALA A 122 9.10 1.87 1.68
CA ALA A 122 7.91 1.28 2.26
C ALA A 122 7.47 0.01 1.54
N ASN A 123 7.67 -0.02 0.21
CA ASN A 123 7.45 -1.19 -0.65
C ASN A 123 6.01 -1.74 -0.59
N ARG A 124 5.02 -0.89 -0.28
CA ARG A 124 3.57 -1.20 -0.23
C ARG A 124 2.92 -1.25 -1.61
N TYR A 125 3.37 -0.37 -2.51
CA TYR A 125 2.87 -0.26 -3.88
C TYR A 125 4.00 -0.60 -4.86
N GLU A 126 3.63 -1.04 -6.04
CA GLU A 126 4.57 -1.19 -7.15
C GLU A 126 4.63 0.13 -7.94
N LEU A 127 5.86 0.62 -8.19
CA LEU A 127 6.11 1.93 -8.76
C LEU A 127 6.12 1.88 -10.29
N GLU A 128 5.21 2.62 -10.93
CA GLU A 128 5.05 2.73 -12.39
C GLU A 128 5.96 3.80 -13.03
N ASN A 129 6.79 4.48 -12.23
CA ASN A 129 7.76 5.44 -12.74
C ASN A 129 8.85 4.70 -13.54
N ALA A 130 8.94 4.97 -14.84
CA ALA A 130 9.96 4.38 -15.72
C ALA A 130 11.40 4.81 -15.35
N THR A 131 11.56 5.95 -14.69
CA THR A 131 12.85 6.47 -14.25
C THR A 131 12.77 6.94 -12.80
N ILE A 132 13.91 6.86 -12.10
CA ILE A 132 14.04 7.43 -10.76
C ILE A 132 14.07 8.96 -10.90
N PRO A 133 13.23 9.71 -10.15
CA PRO A 133 13.26 11.17 -10.17
C PRO A 133 14.64 11.72 -9.83
N ALA A 134 15.01 12.84 -10.47
CA ALA A 134 16.33 13.45 -10.27
C ALA A 134 16.40 14.15 -8.92
N LYS A 135 17.51 13.99 -8.20
CA LYS A 135 17.76 14.75 -6.97
C LYS A 135 18.00 16.22 -7.33
N THR A 136 17.22 17.10 -6.71
CA THR A 136 17.39 18.56 -6.81
C THR A 136 18.06 19.07 -5.54
N SER A 137 19.03 19.97 -5.68
CA SER A 137 19.67 20.65 -4.55
C SER A 137 18.91 21.93 -4.24
N ILE A 138 18.45 22.06 -2.99
CA ILE A 138 17.81 23.27 -2.45
C ILE A 138 18.52 23.68 -1.15
N SER A 139 18.27 24.88 -0.64
CA SER A 139 18.94 25.38 0.57
C SER A 139 18.60 24.51 1.79
N GLU A 140 19.43 24.55 2.83
CA GLU A 140 19.15 23.80 4.08
C GLU A 140 17.80 24.20 4.70
N ALA A 141 17.48 25.49 4.66
CA ALA A 141 16.20 26.01 5.14
C ALA A 141 15.02 25.45 4.34
N ASP A 142 15.12 25.43 3.00
CA ASP A 142 14.06 24.86 2.15
C ASP A 142 13.94 23.34 2.37
N GLN A 143 15.06 22.63 2.58
CA GLN A 143 15.01 21.20 2.90
C GLN A 143 14.24 20.94 4.20
N ALA A 144 14.49 21.72 5.25
CA ALA A 144 13.77 21.60 6.51
C ALA A 144 12.27 21.85 6.33
N GLU A 145 11.89 22.90 5.60
CA GLU A 145 10.48 23.18 5.27
C GLU A 145 9.83 22.05 4.47
N MET A 146 10.54 21.50 3.47
CA MET A 146 10.02 20.43 2.62
C MET A 146 9.88 19.10 3.36
N GLU A 147 10.76 18.76 4.28
CA GLU A 147 10.60 17.56 5.11
C GLU A 147 9.41 17.70 6.08
N GLU A 148 9.16 18.89 6.64
CA GLU A 148 7.95 19.15 7.43
C GLU A 148 6.68 19.04 6.56
N PHE A 149 6.70 19.66 5.37
CA PHE A 149 5.60 19.57 4.40
C PHE A 149 5.32 18.11 4.01
N LEU A 150 6.38 17.32 3.81
CA LEU A 150 6.31 15.92 3.44
C LEU A 150 5.66 15.05 4.52
N GLU A 151 5.90 15.32 5.81
CA GLU A 151 5.19 14.59 6.88
C GLU A 151 3.68 14.83 6.87
N ASN A 152 3.25 16.06 6.53
CA ASN A 152 1.84 16.37 6.35
C ASN A 152 1.27 15.72 5.08
N VAL A 153 2.04 15.66 3.97
CA VAL A 153 1.66 14.90 2.76
C VAL A 153 1.41 13.43 3.09
N LYS A 154 2.33 12.78 3.82
CA LYS A 154 2.19 11.37 4.22
C LYS A 154 0.90 11.16 5.01
N LEU A 155 0.63 12.04 5.97
CA LEU A 155 -0.55 11.98 6.80
C LEU A 155 -1.84 12.13 5.98
N THR A 156 -1.96 13.15 5.13
CA THR A 156 -3.19 13.37 4.36
C THR A 156 -3.44 12.26 3.34
N VAL A 157 -2.39 11.80 2.65
CA VAL A 157 -2.48 10.67 1.70
C VAL A 157 -2.93 9.39 2.42
N HIS A 158 -2.37 9.09 3.60
CA HIS A 158 -2.82 7.95 4.41
C HIS A 158 -4.29 8.10 4.80
N THR A 159 -4.70 9.26 5.32
CA THR A 159 -6.08 9.46 5.81
C THR A 159 -7.13 9.41 4.70
N LEU A 160 -6.73 9.63 3.44
CA LEU A 160 -7.56 9.42 2.25
C LEU A 160 -7.64 7.95 1.79
N GLY A 161 -6.99 7.03 2.51
CA GLY A 161 -7.05 5.58 2.29
C GLY A 161 -5.80 4.97 1.63
N PHE A 162 -4.75 5.75 1.36
CA PHE A 162 -3.58 5.29 0.63
C PHE A 162 -2.37 5.11 1.56
N LYS A 163 -2.08 3.88 1.98
CA LYS A 163 -0.97 3.53 2.88
C LYS A 163 0.40 3.51 2.19
N LEU A 164 0.65 4.48 1.31
CA LEU A 164 1.80 4.48 0.38
C LEU A 164 3.16 4.47 1.07
N PHE A 165 3.28 5.20 2.18
CA PHE A 165 4.57 5.45 2.85
C PHE A 165 4.75 4.64 4.13
N GLU A 166 3.81 3.77 4.46
CA GLU A 166 3.91 2.93 5.65
C GLU A 166 4.70 1.68 5.33
N ARG A 167 5.85 1.53 5.99
CA ARG A 167 6.59 0.27 5.90
C ARG A 167 5.67 -0.86 6.37
N ILE A 168 5.73 -1.97 5.65
CA ILE A 168 5.23 -3.23 6.18
C ILE A 168 6.20 -3.61 7.30
N ASP A 169 5.89 -3.19 8.53
CA ASP A 169 6.75 -3.42 9.67
C ASP A 169 6.80 -4.92 9.98
N LYS A 170 7.84 -5.60 9.49
CA LYS A 170 8.20 -6.96 9.93
C LYS A 170 8.50 -7.05 11.44
N ARG A 171 8.67 -5.90 12.12
CA ARG A 171 8.90 -5.81 13.58
C ARG A 171 7.63 -5.51 14.38
N GLN A 172 6.54 -5.07 13.75
CA GLN A 172 5.28 -4.90 14.48
C GLN A 172 4.66 -6.22 14.90
N THR A 173 5.20 -7.37 14.47
CA THR A 173 4.90 -8.67 15.09
C THR A 173 5.30 -8.77 16.56
N GLN A 174 6.21 -7.91 17.06
CA GLN A 174 6.61 -7.90 18.47
C GLN A 174 5.69 -7.09 19.38
N SER A 175 4.80 -6.25 18.83
CA SER A 175 3.84 -5.43 19.58
C SER A 175 2.39 -5.73 19.22
N ILE A 176 2.13 -6.94 18.72
CA ILE A 176 0.75 -7.43 18.54
C ILE A 176 0.30 -7.89 19.92
N PRO A 177 -0.84 -7.38 20.44
CA PRO A 177 -1.35 -7.82 21.73
C PRO A 177 -1.40 -9.34 21.77
N SER A 178 -0.99 -9.95 22.88
CA SER A 178 -1.03 -11.40 23.12
C SER A 178 -2.46 -11.99 23.18
N GLN A 179 -3.42 -11.36 22.49
CA GLN A 179 -4.84 -11.69 22.44
C GLN A 179 -5.32 -12.00 21.01
N SER A 180 -4.47 -11.96 19.97
CA SER A 180 -4.89 -12.44 18.66
C SER A 180 -4.98 -13.97 18.67
N GLN A 181 -6.19 -14.50 18.48
CA GLN A 181 -6.44 -15.93 18.35
C GLN A 181 -5.60 -16.52 17.21
N ASP A 182 -4.89 -17.60 17.50
CA ASP A 182 -4.10 -18.31 16.50
C ASP A 182 -4.98 -19.22 15.65
N TYR A 183 -4.67 -19.25 14.37
CA TYR A 183 -5.28 -20.13 13.39
C TYR A 183 -4.20 -21.00 12.74
N ALA A 184 -4.59 -22.19 12.30
CA ALA A 184 -3.72 -23.16 11.68
C ALA A 184 -4.29 -23.68 10.36
N ILE A 185 -3.37 -23.99 9.44
CA ILE A 185 -3.62 -24.85 8.29
C ILE A 185 -2.86 -26.15 8.54
N SER A 186 -3.56 -27.27 8.44
CA SER A 186 -2.96 -28.61 8.44
C SER A 186 -3.41 -29.36 7.20
N THR A 187 -2.50 -29.63 6.27
CA THR A 187 -2.81 -30.30 5.01
C THR A 187 -1.59 -31.04 4.47
N LYS A 188 -1.79 -32.19 3.80
CA LYS A 188 -0.70 -32.95 3.14
C LYS A 188 0.59 -33.08 4.00
N GLY A 189 0.45 -33.26 5.30
CA GLY A 189 1.59 -33.40 6.24
C GLY A 189 2.33 -32.12 6.61
N ILE A 190 1.92 -30.94 6.12
CA ILE A 190 2.43 -29.65 6.59
C ILE A 190 1.53 -29.06 7.68
N LYS A 191 2.15 -28.28 8.58
CA LYS A 191 1.45 -27.43 9.54
C LYS A 191 1.94 -25.99 9.44
N ALA A 192 1.01 -25.06 9.28
CA ALA A 192 1.27 -23.63 9.34
C ALA A 192 0.37 -22.98 10.39
N THR A 193 0.89 -21.96 11.06
CA THR A 193 0.15 -21.19 12.07
C THR A 193 0.27 -19.71 11.78
N GLY A 194 -0.77 -18.96 12.12
CA GLY A 194 -0.83 -17.52 11.89
C GLY A 194 -1.97 -16.86 12.62
N PHE A 195 -2.04 -15.54 12.55
CA PHE A 195 -3.11 -14.77 13.19
C PHE A 195 -3.45 -13.54 12.36
N LEU A 196 -4.68 -13.06 12.54
CA LEU A 196 -5.19 -11.86 11.88
C LEU A 196 -4.68 -10.60 12.58
N THR A 197 -4.39 -9.58 11.79
CA THR A 197 -3.97 -8.25 12.26
C THR A 197 -4.81 -7.19 11.54
N SER A 198 -4.78 -5.95 12.06
CA SER A 198 -5.39 -4.82 11.35
C SER A 198 -4.75 -4.50 9.98
N GLU A 199 -3.59 -5.09 9.67
CA GLU A 199 -2.86 -4.85 8.42
C GLU A 199 -2.87 -6.04 7.44
N GLY A 200 -3.47 -7.17 7.81
CA GLY A 200 -3.44 -8.40 7.03
C GLY A 200 -3.31 -9.63 7.91
N PHE A 201 -2.62 -10.67 7.43
CA PHE A 201 -2.48 -11.94 8.14
C PHE A 201 -1.01 -12.33 8.29
N VAL A 202 -0.57 -12.62 9.52
CA VAL A 202 0.80 -13.03 9.78
C VAL A 202 0.88 -14.55 9.79
N VAL A 203 1.75 -15.13 8.98
CA VAL A 203 2.18 -16.53 9.11
C VAL A 203 3.44 -16.57 9.97
N LYS A 204 3.40 -17.37 11.04
CA LYS A 204 4.48 -17.42 12.04
C LYS A 204 5.72 -18.12 11.52
N GLN A 205 6.87 -17.70 12.02
CA GLN A 205 8.12 -18.45 11.93
C GLN A 205 7.92 -19.91 12.36
N GLY A 206 8.56 -20.83 11.64
CA GLY A 206 8.44 -22.27 11.87
C GLY A 206 7.25 -22.92 11.16
N SER A 207 6.32 -22.14 10.62
CA SER A 207 5.24 -22.65 9.76
C SER A 207 5.80 -23.29 8.50
N GLN A 208 5.13 -24.33 8.00
CA GLN A 208 5.53 -25.04 6.79
C GLN A 208 4.69 -24.63 5.57
N ALA A 209 5.27 -24.73 4.37
CA ALA A 209 4.59 -24.52 3.10
C ALA A 209 4.91 -25.65 2.11
N LEU A 210 3.91 -26.13 1.37
CA LEU A 210 4.07 -27.22 0.39
C LEU A 210 5.04 -26.80 -0.71
N SER A 211 6.01 -27.65 -1.06
CA SER A 211 6.92 -27.35 -2.18
C SER A 211 6.25 -27.50 -3.55
N GLU A 212 5.31 -28.44 -3.64
CA GLU A 212 4.52 -28.70 -4.84
C GLU A 212 3.51 -27.58 -5.07
N LEU A 213 3.45 -27.09 -6.31
CA LEU A 213 2.44 -26.15 -6.78
C LEU A 213 1.40 -26.88 -7.60
N ALA A 214 0.13 -26.58 -7.40
CA ALA A 214 -0.93 -27.13 -8.24
C ALA A 214 -0.75 -26.66 -9.70
N PRO A 215 -0.91 -27.54 -10.71
CA PRO A 215 -0.71 -27.18 -12.12
C PRO A 215 -1.55 -25.99 -12.60
N SER A 216 -2.69 -25.74 -11.95
CA SER A 216 -3.56 -24.60 -12.27
C SER A 216 -2.95 -23.25 -11.86
N MET A 217 -2.03 -23.21 -10.89
CA MET A 217 -1.42 -21.96 -10.37
C MET A 217 -0.67 -21.17 -11.45
N GLU A 218 0.00 -21.87 -12.38
CA GLU A 218 0.78 -21.22 -13.45
C GLU A 218 -0.06 -20.31 -14.35
N LYS A 219 -1.37 -20.57 -14.44
CA LYS A 219 -2.28 -19.85 -15.33
C LYS A 219 -2.87 -18.57 -14.72
N TRP A 220 -3.17 -18.54 -13.42
CA TRP A 220 -3.91 -17.44 -12.79
C TRP A 220 -3.19 -16.80 -11.59
N ALA A 221 -2.15 -17.43 -11.05
CA ALA A 221 -1.50 -17.01 -9.80
C ALA A 221 -0.10 -16.40 -10.01
N LYS A 222 0.17 -15.75 -11.15
CA LYS A 222 1.51 -15.20 -11.47
C LYS A 222 2.07 -14.31 -10.36
N GLY A 223 1.22 -13.48 -9.75
CA GLY A 223 1.59 -12.66 -8.60
C GLY A 223 2.06 -13.47 -7.40
N TYR A 224 1.29 -14.49 -6.99
CA TYR A 224 1.65 -15.38 -5.89
C TYR A 224 2.89 -16.24 -6.19
N LEU A 225 3.11 -16.63 -7.45
CA LEU A 225 4.33 -17.34 -7.85
C LEU A 225 5.56 -16.44 -7.71
N ARG A 226 5.50 -15.20 -8.22
CA ARG A 226 6.57 -14.20 -8.04
C ARG A 226 6.82 -13.90 -6.57
N LEU A 227 5.77 -13.78 -5.77
CA LEU A 227 5.88 -13.62 -4.32
C LEU A 227 6.60 -14.80 -3.68
N ARG A 228 6.18 -16.02 -3.99
CA ARG A 228 6.79 -17.24 -3.44
C ARG A 228 8.27 -17.33 -3.79
N GLU A 229 8.63 -17.08 -5.06
CA GLU A 229 10.03 -17.02 -5.51
C GLU A 229 10.80 -15.95 -4.75
N LYS A 230 10.23 -14.76 -4.58
CA LYS A 230 10.85 -13.69 -3.80
C LYS A 230 11.06 -14.11 -2.34
N LEU A 231 10.08 -14.72 -1.68
CA LEU A 231 10.23 -15.21 -0.31
C LEU A 231 11.35 -16.26 -0.20
N ILE A 232 11.55 -17.08 -1.24
CA ILE A 232 12.66 -18.05 -1.31
C ILE A 232 14.00 -17.33 -1.47
N ILE A 233 14.09 -16.36 -2.40
CA ILE A 233 15.30 -15.56 -2.65
C ILE A 233 15.69 -14.75 -1.40
N ASP A 234 14.71 -14.14 -0.72
CA ASP A 234 14.88 -13.38 0.52
C ASP A 234 15.21 -14.28 1.73
N GLY A 235 15.21 -15.60 1.55
CA GLY A 235 15.49 -16.58 2.60
C GLY A 235 14.39 -16.74 3.65
N ILE A 236 13.22 -16.14 3.42
CA ILE A 236 12.04 -16.21 4.30
C ILE A 236 11.38 -17.58 4.17
N LEU A 237 11.30 -18.13 2.96
CA LEU A 237 10.92 -19.53 2.71
C LEU A 237 12.16 -20.34 2.37
N LYS A 238 12.55 -21.24 3.27
CA LYS A 238 13.71 -22.12 3.06
C LYS A 238 13.26 -23.56 2.87
N LYS A 239 13.84 -24.26 1.91
CA LYS A 239 13.56 -25.69 1.73
C LYS A 239 14.08 -26.48 2.94
N GLU A 240 13.21 -27.28 3.55
CA GLU A 240 13.50 -28.17 4.67
C GLU A 240 12.80 -29.51 4.44
N GLY A 241 13.58 -30.56 4.15
CA GLY A 241 13.06 -31.83 3.68
C GLY A 241 12.34 -31.70 2.33
N GLU A 242 11.12 -32.23 2.25
CA GLU A 242 10.29 -32.17 1.04
C GLU A 242 9.54 -30.86 0.88
N ASN A 243 9.43 -30.04 1.93
CA ASN A 243 8.62 -28.82 1.97
C ASN A 243 9.47 -27.59 2.27
N TYR A 244 8.83 -26.43 2.41
CA TYR A 244 9.46 -25.19 2.86
C TYR A 244 9.09 -24.89 4.31
N ILE A 245 9.95 -24.14 4.99
CA ILE A 245 9.70 -23.58 6.31
C ILE A 245 9.89 -22.06 6.29
N PHE A 246 9.02 -21.34 7.00
CA PHE A 246 9.14 -19.91 7.24
C PHE A 246 10.23 -19.63 8.27
N THR A 247 11.29 -18.94 7.88
CA THR A 247 12.44 -18.64 8.75
C THR A 247 12.22 -17.42 9.65
N SER A 248 11.16 -16.64 9.40
CA SER A 248 10.71 -15.51 10.19
C SER A 248 9.21 -15.30 9.99
N ASP A 249 8.56 -14.55 10.88
CA ASP A 249 7.17 -14.14 10.70
C ASP A 249 7.00 -13.36 9.39
N GLN A 250 5.97 -13.70 8.62
CA GLN A 250 5.68 -13.06 7.35
C GLN A 250 4.24 -12.53 7.33
N LEU A 251 4.11 -11.21 7.22
CA LEU A 251 2.82 -10.55 7.00
C LEU A 251 2.43 -10.67 5.52
N PHE A 252 1.21 -11.12 5.28
CA PHE A 252 0.54 -11.16 3.99
C PHE A 252 -0.59 -10.14 3.96
N SER A 253 -0.93 -9.63 2.79
CA SER A 253 -2.01 -8.63 2.60
C SER A 253 -3.39 -9.13 3.04
N SER A 254 -3.58 -10.44 3.10
CA SER A 254 -4.84 -11.07 3.51
C SER A 254 -4.62 -12.51 4.01
N PRO A 255 -5.60 -13.10 4.71
CA PRO A 255 -5.58 -14.53 5.05
C PRO A 255 -5.44 -15.43 3.82
N SER A 256 -6.09 -15.08 2.70
CA SER A 256 -6.04 -15.85 1.45
C SER A 256 -4.64 -15.85 0.84
N ALA A 257 -3.94 -14.71 0.84
CA ALA A 257 -2.57 -14.63 0.36
C ALA A 257 -1.63 -15.57 1.14
N GLY A 258 -1.74 -15.57 2.48
CA GLY A 258 -1.00 -16.52 3.33
C GLY A 258 -1.35 -17.98 3.04
N ALA A 259 -2.64 -18.30 2.88
CA ALA A 259 -3.10 -19.65 2.59
C ALA A 259 -2.61 -20.17 1.23
N VAL A 260 -2.65 -19.33 0.18
CA VAL A 260 -2.15 -19.69 -1.17
C VAL A 260 -0.67 -20.04 -1.14
N ILE A 261 0.14 -19.26 -0.41
CA ILE A 261 1.57 -19.51 -0.27
C ILE A 261 1.86 -20.77 0.54
N VAL A 262 1.13 -21.00 1.64
CA VAL A 262 1.27 -22.22 2.44
C VAL A 262 0.87 -23.47 1.65
N MET A 263 -0.26 -23.44 0.94
CA MET A 263 -0.87 -24.62 0.34
C MET A 263 -0.45 -24.88 -1.12
N GLY A 264 0.21 -23.92 -1.77
CA GLY A 264 0.65 -24.07 -3.17
C GLY A 264 -0.51 -24.19 -4.18
N ARG A 265 -1.70 -23.72 -3.83
CA ARG A 265 -2.92 -23.75 -4.68
C ARG A 265 -3.82 -22.55 -4.38
N ASN A 266 -4.88 -22.37 -5.18
CA ASN A 266 -5.96 -21.46 -4.80
C ASN A 266 -6.53 -21.89 -3.45
N ALA A 267 -6.63 -20.95 -2.52
CA ALA A 267 -7.08 -21.20 -1.16
C ALA A 267 -7.81 -19.96 -0.64
N ASN A 268 -9.04 -20.15 -0.16
CA ASN A 268 -9.78 -19.11 0.53
C ASN A 268 -9.35 -19.09 2.00
N GLY A 269 -8.58 -18.08 2.39
CA GLY A 269 -8.05 -17.98 3.75
C GLY A 269 -9.14 -17.94 4.81
N MET A 270 -10.32 -17.40 4.49
CA MET A 270 -11.44 -17.33 5.43
C MET A 270 -11.94 -18.71 5.86
N THR A 271 -11.75 -19.74 5.04
CA THR A 271 -12.20 -21.12 5.32
C THR A 271 -11.06 -22.08 5.70
N GLU A 272 -9.84 -21.79 5.24
CA GLU A 272 -8.69 -22.68 5.37
C GLU A 272 -7.99 -22.51 6.73
N TRP A 273 -7.91 -21.27 7.23
CA TRP A 273 -7.37 -20.98 8.56
C TRP A 273 -8.39 -21.31 9.64
N LYS A 274 -8.05 -22.26 10.52
CA LYS A 274 -8.95 -22.75 11.58
C LYS A 274 -8.34 -22.61 12.96
N ASP A 275 -9.16 -22.30 13.94
CA ASP A 275 -8.74 -22.24 15.33
C ASP A 275 -8.55 -23.64 15.95
N GLU A 276 -8.21 -23.68 17.23
CA GLU A 276 -8.04 -24.92 18.00
C GLU A 276 -9.32 -25.78 18.09
N ASN A 277 -10.50 -25.18 17.90
CA ASN A 277 -11.79 -25.87 17.89
C ASN A 277 -12.18 -26.32 16.46
N GLY A 278 -11.33 -26.07 15.46
CA GLY A 278 -11.58 -26.40 14.06
C GLY A 278 -12.51 -25.43 13.34
N LYS A 279 -12.86 -24.30 13.98
CA LYS A 279 -13.73 -23.26 13.45
C LYS A 279 -12.91 -22.30 12.58
N SER A 280 -13.40 -22.01 11.38
CA SER A 280 -12.72 -21.16 10.42
C SER A 280 -12.80 -19.68 10.77
N LEU A 281 -11.92 -18.86 10.18
CA LEU A 281 -11.99 -17.40 10.29
C LEU A 281 -13.39 -16.86 9.94
N ALA A 282 -14.00 -17.34 8.85
CA ALA A 282 -15.34 -16.94 8.44
C ALA A 282 -16.39 -17.20 9.52
N GLU A 283 -16.31 -18.36 10.17
CA GLU A 283 -17.25 -18.74 11.23
C GLU A 283 -16.99 -17.95 12.52
N ASN A 284 -15.74 -17.59 12.82
CA ASN A 284 -15.40 -16.77 13.99
C ASN A 284 -15.75 -15.28 13.82
N GLU A 285 -15.77 -14.78 12.58
CA GLU A 285 -16.20 -13.41 12.26
C GLU A 285 -17.72 -13.28 12.04
N ALA A 286 -18.44 -14.39 11.90
CA ALA A 286 -19.89 -14.38 11.83
C ALA A 286 -20.47 -13.83 13.13
N ILE A 287 -21.03 -12.62 13.07
CA ILE A 287 -21.78 -12.01 14.16
C ILE A 287 -23.14 -12.70 14.21
N GLU A 288 -23.47 -13.33 15.34
CA GLU A 288 -24.81 -13.84 15.65
C GLU A 288 -25.87 -12.73 15.75
#